data_AF-A0A7L0V9T2-F1
#
_entry.id   AF-A0A7L0V9T2-F1
#
_cell.length_a   1.000
_cell.length_b   1.000
_cell.length_c   1.000
_cell.angle_alpha   90.00
_cell.angle_beta   90.00
_cell.angle_gamma   90.00
#
_symmetry.space_group_name_H-M   'P 1'
#
loop_
_entity.id
_entity.type
_entity.pdbx_description
1 polymer ?
#
loop_
_entity_poly.entity_id
_entity_poly.type
_entity_poly.pdbx_seq_one_letter_code
_entity_poly.pdbx_strand_id
1 'polypeptide(L)'
;DSFRLEFQDFREFRIHRHSIPPFIPLERLAREFLPRQPREFLGILFQHLNAFVGRRRQLRQFQEEFPDCIQGSPSCNSLCNLLSFCYRIPGKTPEI
;
A
#
# COMPACT_ATOMS: atom_id res chain seq x y z
N ASP A 1 4.15 9.91 2.18
CA ASP A 1 4.95 9.17 1.18
C ASP A 1 4.80 9.81 -0.18
N SER A 2 5.90 9.89 -0.93
CA SER A 2 5.92 10.46 -2.27
C SER A 2 6.51 9.45 -3.24
N PHE A 3 5.87 9.29 -4.40
CA PHE A 3 6.31 8.38 -5.45
C PHE A 3 6.61 9.16 -6.73
N ARG A 4 7.67 8.78 -7.44
CA ARG A 4 8.10 9.44 -8.68
C ARG A 4 7.94 8.53 -9.88
N LEU A 5 7.54 9.13 -10.99
CA LEU A 5 7.39 8.49 -12.29
C LEU A 5 7.94 9.44 -13.37
N GLU A 6 8.93 8.98 -14.11
CA GLU A 6 9.59 9.73 -15.17
C GLU A 6 9.37 9.03 -16.51
N PHE A 7 8.94 9.80 -17.52
CA PHE A 7 8.74 9.32 -18.89
C PHE A 7 9.87 9.80 -19.78
N GLN A 8 10.39 8.90 -20.62
CA GLN A 8 11.44 9.26 -21.59
C GLN A 8 10.85 9.87 -22.86
N ASP A 9 9.78 9.27 -23.38
CA ASP A 9 9.04 9.76 -24.54
C ASP A 9 7.55 9.50 -24.31
N PHE A 10 6.77 10.57 -24.32
CA PHE A 10 5.33 10.51 -24.16
C PHE A 10 4.63 9.93 -25.40
N ARG A 11 5.27 9.91 -26.58
CA ARG A 11 4.73 9.29 -27.79
C ARG A 11 4.88 7.77 -27.77
N GLU A 12 5.98 7.27 -27.20
CA GLU A 12 6.23 5.83 -27.06
C GLU A 12 5.79 5.26 -25.71
N PHE A 13 5.35 6.11 -24.77
CA PHE A 13 4.90 5.74 -23.43
C PHE A 13 5.92 4.91 -22.65
N ARG A 14 7.22 5.17 -22.88
CA ARG A 14 8.31 4.47 -22.21
C ARG A 14 8.61 5.12 -20.86
N ILE A 15 8.48 4.32 -19.81
CA ILE A 15 8.86 4.70 -18.45
C ILE A 15 10.38 4.61 -18.34
N HIS A 16 11.01 5.71 -17.95
CA HIS A 16 12.46 5.78 -17.81
C HIS A 16 12.92 5.33 -16.42
N ARG A 17 12.31 5.92 -15.40
CA ARG A 17 12.63 5.72 -13.98
C ARG A 17 11.38 5.86 -13.14
N HIS A 18 11.29 5.07 -12.09
CA HIS A 18 10.21 5.20 -11.11
C HIS A 18 10.59 4.69 -9.73
N SER A 19 9.85 5.14 -8.73
CA SER A 19 9.90 4.59 -7.37
C SER A 19 8.63 3.83 -6.99
N ILE A 20 7.78 3.51 -7.99
CA ILE A 20 6.54 2.75 -7.80
C ILE A 20 6.85 1.35 -7.25
N PRO A 21 6.13 0.89 -6.21
CA PRO A 21 6.33 -0.44 -5.66
C PRO A 21 6.11 -1.57 -6.67
N PRO A 22 6.90 -2.67 -6.62
CA PRO A 22 6.91 -3.72 -7.64
C PRO A 22 5.64 -4.56 -7.71
N PHE A 23 4.76 -4.47 -6.70
CA PHE A 23 3.46 -5.15 -6.72
C PHE A 23 2.44 -4.48 -7.63
N ILE A 24 2.68 -3.23 -8.04
CA ILE A 24 1.87 -2.54 -9.03
C ILE A 24 2.43 -2.92 -10.40
N PRO A 25 1.63 -3.53 -11.30
CA PRO A 25 2.10 -3.97 -12.61
C PRO A 25 2.22 -2.79 -13.57
N LEU A 26 3.16 -1.88 -13.27
CA LEU A 26 3.27 -0.55 -13.86
C LEU A 26 3.43 -0.60 -15.38
N GLU A 27 4.29 -1.47 -15.91
CA GLU A 27 4.56 -1.62 -17.34
C GLU A 27 3.36 -2.19 -18.10
N ARG A 28 2.55 -3.02 -17.44
CA ARG A 28 1.29 -3.52 -18.03
C ARG A 28 0.27 -2.40 -18.09
N LEU A 29 0.05 -1.70 -16.97
CA LEU A 29 -0.87 -0.56 -16.91
C LEU A 29 -0.48 0.53 -17.91
N ALA A 30 0.82 0.81 -18.02
CA ALA A 30 1.38 1.76 -18.96
C ALA A 30 1.02 1.39 -20.40
N ARG A 31 1.29 0.15 -20.83
CA ARG A 31 0.97 -0.32 -22.19
C ARG A 31 -0.52 -0.30 -22.50
N GLU A 32 -1.35 -0.61 -21.51
CA GLU A 32 -2.80 -0.73 -21.68
C GLU A 32 -3.51 0.63 -21.74
N PHE A 33 -3.14 1.55 -20.84
CA PHE A 33 -3.91 2.78 -20.62
C PHE A 33 -3.21 4.06 -21.09
N LEU A 34 -1.87 4.18 -21.04
CA LEU A 34 -1.21 5.45 -21.42
C LEU A 34 -1.50 5.90 -22.86
N PRO A 35 -1.54 5.01 -23.89
CA PRO A 35 -1.71 5.45 -25.27
C PRO A 35 -3.01 6.15 -25.59
N ARG A 36 -4.09 5.79 -24.88
CA ARG A 36 -5.45 6.28 -25.18
C ARG A 36 -6.08 7.02 -24.01
N GLN A 37 -5.71 6.65 -22.78
CA GLN A 37 -6.39 7.03 -21.54
C GLN A 37 -5.37 7.37 -20.44
N PRO A 38 -4.47 8.36 -20.64
CA PRO A 38 -3.42 8.69 -19.67
C PRO A 38 -3.98 9.13 -18.31
N ARG A 39 -5.18 9.72 -18.28
CA ARG A 39 -5.88 10.07 -17.03
C ARG A 39 -6.33 8.83 -16.26
N GLU A 40 -6.82 7.81 -16.96
CA GLU A 40 -7.24 6.54 -16.35
C GLU A 40 -6.03 5.79 -15.80
N PHE A 41 -4.92 5.74 -16.55
CA PHE A 41 -3.64 5.21 -16.07
C PHE A 41 -3.23 5.84 -14.73
N LEU A 42 -3.21 7.18 -14.65
CA LEU A 42 -2.86 7.89 -13.43
C LEU A 42 -3.86 7.63 -12.31
N GLY A 43 -5.16 7.53 -12.62
CA GLY A 43 -6.21 7.20 -11.66
C GLY A 43 -6.02 5.82 -11.02
N ILE A 44 -5.79 4.79 -11.83
CA ILE A 44 -5.53 3.42 -11.37
C ILE A 44 -4.25 3.39 -10.51
N LEU A 45 -3.18 4.02 -10.99
CA LEU A 45 -1.91 4.10 -10.25
C LEU A 45 -2.11 4.79 -8.89
N PHE A 46 -2.83 5.90 -8.86
CA PHE A 46 -3.14 6.64 -7.64
C PHE A 46 -3.94 5.81 -6.64
N GLN A 47 -4.94 5.05 -7.11
CA GLN A 47 -5.72 4.15 -6.25
C GLN A 47 -4.83 3.08 -5.59
N HIS A 48 -3.95 2.43 -6.36
CA HIS A 48 -3.06 1.42 -5.79
C HIS A 48 -2.09 1.98 -4.76
N LEU A 49 -1.49 3.15 -5.05
CA LEU A 49 -0.55 3.81 -4.15
C LEU A 49 -1.25 4.26 -2.86
N ASN A 50 -2.44 4.86 -2.96
CA ASN A 50 -3.18 5.29 -1.78
C ASN A 50 -3.70 4.13 -0.96
N ALA A 51 -4.13 3.03 -1.58
CA ALA A 51 -4.51 1.84 -0.84
C ALA A 51 -3.32 1.29 -0.04
N PHE A 52 -2.12 1.28 -0.62
CA PHE A 52 -0.91 0.85 0.07
C PHE A 52 -0.52 1.78 1.22
N VAL A 53 -0.45 3.09 0.98
CA VAL A 53 -0.13 4.09 2.01
C VAL A 53 -1.19 4.09 3.11
N GLY A 54 -2.46 3.94 2.74
CA GLY A 54 -3.58 3.84 3.67
C GLY A 54 -3.43 2.65 4.63
N ARG A 55 -3.16 1.45 4.10
CA ARG A 55 -2.89 0.26 4.94
C ARG A 55 -1.70 0.45 5.87
N ARG A 56 -0.60 1.04 5.38
CA ARG A 56 0.58 1.36 6.22
C ARG A 56 0.26 2.33 7.34
N ARG A 57 -0.56 3.36 7.06
CA ARG A 57 -1.00 4.33 8.07
C ARG A 57 -1.90 3.67 9.11
N GLN A 58 -2.89 2.89 8.66
CA GLN A 58 -3.80 2.15 9.54
C GLN A 58 -3.05 1.23 10.51
N LEU A 59 -2.01 0.54 10.03
CA LEU A 59 -1.17 -0.30 10.90
C LEU A 59 -0.46 0.50 11.99
N ARG A 60 0.08 1.68 11.66
CA ARG A 60 0.73 2.56 12.66
C ARG A 60 -0.29 3.05 13.68
N GLN A 61 -1.44 3.54 13.20
CA GLN A 61 -2.52 4.01 14.08
C GLN A 61 -3.02 2.89 14.99
N PHE A 62 -3.18 1.67 14.47
CA PHE A 62 -3.56 0.50 15.26
C PHE A 62 -2.59 0.23 16.42
N GLN A 63 -1.28 0.39 16.20
CA GLN A 63 -0.27 0.24 17.26
C GLN A 63 -0.29 1.41 18.26
N GLU A 64 -0.53 2.62 17.78
CA GLU A 64 -0.57 3.84 18.59
C GLU A 64 -1.83 3.92 19.47
N GLU A 65 -2.98 3.46 18.97
CA GLU A 65 -4.29 3.59 19.64
C GLU A 65 -4.58 2.47 20.65
N PHE A 66 -3.97 1.29 20.52
CA PHE A 66 -4.28 0.11 21.36
C PHE A 66 -3.05 -0.52 22.04
N PRO A 67 -2.16 0.26 22.70
CA PRO A 67 -0.91 -0.27 23.25
C PRO A 67 -1.12 -1.30 24.37
N ASP A 68 -2.20 -1.19 25.16
CA ASP A 68 -2.46 -2.08 26.28
C ASP A 68 -3.16 -3.40 25.88
N CYS A 69 -3.83 -3.38 24.74
CA CYS A 69 -4.59 -4.52 24.22
C CYS A 69 -3.73 -5.39 23.31
N ILE A 70 -2.83 -4.80 22.52
CA ILE A 70 -1.98 -5.53 21.58
C ILE A 70 -0.76 -6.09 22.31
N GLN A 71 -0.50 -7.37 22.11
CA GLN A 71 0.67 -8.04 22.67
C GLN A 71 1.80 -8.09 21.65
N GLY A 72 2.96 -7.54 22.03
CA GLY A 72 4.13 -7.48 21.16
C GLY A 72 3.94 -6.54 19.97
N SER A 73 4.79 -6.69 18.95
CA SER A 73 4.70 -5.89 17.72
C SER A 73 3.87 -6.63 16.67
N PRO A 74 2.76 -6.04 16.18
CA PRO A 74 2.03 -6.59 15.04
C PRO A 74 2.94 -6.78 13.82
N SER A 75 2.83 -7.93 13.16
CA SER A 75 3.57 -8.23 11.94
C SER A 75 2.67 -8.08 10.72
N CYS A 76 3.25 -7.60 9.63
CA CYS A 76 2.55 -7.50 8.35
C CYS A 76 3.47 -7.92 7.21
N ASN A 77 2.87 -8.33 6.09
CA ASN A 77 3.64 -8.52 4.87
C ASN A 77 4.02 -7.16 4.24
N SER A 78 4.89 -7.19 3.23
CA SER A 78 5.38 -5.96 2.58
C SER A 78 4.30 -5.09 1.94
N LEU A 79 3.11 -5.62 1.69
CA LEU A 79 1.96 -4.90 1.13
C LEU A 79 1.01 -4.30 2.18
N CYS A 80 1.25 -4.65 3.45
CA CYS A 80 0.38 -4.38 4.59
C CYS A 80 -1.08 -4.81 4.36
N ASN A 81 -1.32 -5.83 3.52
CA ASN A 81 -2.67 -6.37 3.27
C ASN A 81 -2.95 -7.65 4.06
N LEU A 82 -1.96 -8.17 4.79
CA LEU A 82 -2.11 -9.21 5.79
C LEU A 82 -1.47 -8.72 7.09
N LEU A 83 -2.24 -8.79 8.17
CA LEU A 83 -1.85 -8.36 9.51
C LEU A 83 -2.00 -9.54 10.48
N SER A 84 -0.96 -9.83 11.24
CA SER A 84 -0.94 -10.83 12.30
C SER A 84 -0.54 -10.18 13.61
N PHE A 85 -1.35 -10.39 14.66
CA PHE A 85 -1.12 -9.82 15.98
C PHE A 85 -1.76 -10.68 17.05
N CYS A 86 -1.24 -10.57 18.27
CA CYS A 86 -1.85 -11.15 19.46
C CYS A 86 -2.51 -10.02 20.25
N TYR A 87 -3.60 -10.32 20.95
CA TYR A 87 -4.31 -9.33 21.76
C TYR A 87 -4.80 -9.92 23.08
N ARG A 88 -5.02 -9.04 24.07
CA ARG A 88 -5.68 -9.34 25.33
C ARG A 88 -6.95 -8.51 25.42
N ILE A 89 -8.03 -9.09 25.94
CA ILE A 89 -9.24 -8.35 26.27
C ILE A 89 -9.20 -8.03 27.77
N PRO A 90 -9.16 -6.75 28.18
CA PRO A 90 -9.25 -6.39 29.59
C PRO A 90 -10.56 -6.90 30.19
N GLY A 91 -10.50 -7.60 31.32
CA GLY A 91 -11.68 -8.07 32.06
C GLY A 91 -12.17 -9.48 31.76
N LYS A 92 -11.49 -10.25 30.89
CA LYS A 92 -11.76 -11.69 30.73
C LYS A 92 -10.80 -12.49 31.63
N THR A 93 -11.26 -12.81 32.84
CA THR A 93 -10.62 -13.86 33.66
C THR A 93 -10.66 -15.16 32.87
N PRO A 94 -9.56 -15.93 32.75
CA PRO A 94 -9.64 -17.26 32.18
C PRO A 94 -10.56 -18.10 33.07
N GLU A 95 -11.65 -18.61 32.51
CA GLU A 95 -12.48 -19.61 33.18
C GLU A 95 -11.61 -20.86 33.40
N ILE A 96 -11.42 -21.21 34.67
CA ILE A 96 -10.72 -22.41 35.14
C ILE A 96 -11.71 -23.57 35.15
#